data_AF-A0A3D4T4W3-F1
#
_entry.id   AF-A0A3D4T4W3-F1
#
_cell.length_a   1.000
_cell.length_b   1.000
_cell.length_c   1.000
_cell.angle_alpha   90.00
_cell.angle_beta   90.00
_cell.angle_gamma   90.00
#
_symmetry.space_group_name_H-M   'P 1'
#
loop_
_entity.id
_entity.type
_entity.pdbx_description
1 polymer ?
#
loop_
_entity_poly.entity_id
_entity_poly.type
_entity_poly.pdbx_seq_one_letter_code
_entity_poly.pdbx_strand_id
1 'polypeptide(L)'
;RILPQEDMPFLEDGTPLDIVLNPLGVPSRMNIGQVLEVNLGFAAKHLGWRVMTPVFDGAHESDIKEMFKELGIREDGKSILTDGRTGRKFDNPVTVGIMYYLKLLHLVDDKIHARSTGPYSLVTQQPLGGKAQFGGQR
;
A
#
# COMPACT_ATOMS: atom_id res chain seq x y z
N ARG A 1 -6.91 1.46 -8.38
CA ARG A 1 -7.02 1.12 -9.81
C ARG A 1 -5.87 0.18 -10.14
N ILE A 2 -6.07 -0.82 -10.99
CA ILE A 2 -4.98 -1.64 -11.51
C ILE A 2 -4.47 -0.93 -12.78
N LEU A 3 -3.18 -0.64 -12.82
CA LEU A 3 -2.51 -0.03 -13.96
C LEU A 3 -1.64 -1.08 -14.66
N PRO A 4 -1.43 -0.96 -15.97
CA PRO A 4 -0.45 -1.78 -16.65
C PRO A 4 0.98 -1.35 -16.24
N GLN A 5 1.96 -2.22 -16.43
CA GLN A 5 3.31 -2.02 -15.89
C GLN A 5 4.02 -0.82 -16.54
N GLU A 6 3.76 -0.56 -17.82
CA GLU A 6 4.30 0.57 -18.57
C GLU A 6 3.84 1.94 -18.07
N ASP A 7 2.67 2.00 -17.40
CA ASP A 7 2.12 3.23 -16.84
C ASP A 7 2.67 3.54 -15.44
N MET A 8 3.33 2.57 -14.79
CA MET A 8 3.80 2.72 -13.42
C MET A 8 5.04 3.61 -13.38
N PRO A 9 5.17 4.48 -12.36
CA PRO A 9 6.43 5.16 -12.09
C PRO A 9 7.55 4.15 -11.90
N PHE A 10 8.74 4.47 -12.38
CA PHE A 10 9.90 3.60 -12.30
C PHE A 10 11.13 4.32 -11.73
N LEU A 11 12.01 3.54 -11.12
CA LEU A 11 13.29 3.95 -10.55
C LEU A 11 14.33 4.16 -11.65
N GLU A 12 15.49 4.74 -11.32
CA GLU A 12 16.55 5.01 -12.31
C GLU A 12 17.15 3.75 -12.93
N ASP A 13 16.99 2.59 -12.28
CA ASP A 13 17.36 1.26 -12.78
C ASP A 13 16.32 0.67 -13.77
N GLY A 14 15.21 1.36 -14.00
CA GLY A 14 14.10 0.92 -14.85
C GLY A 14 13.08 0.04 -14.13
N THR A 15 13.25 -0.25 -12.84
CA THR A 15 12.31 -1.08 -12.07
C THR A 15 11.02 -0.29 -11.80
N PRO A 16 9.85 -0.76 -12.28
CA PRO A 16 8.57 -0.13 -11.98
C PRO A 16 8.13 -0.43 -10.54
N LEU A 17 7.38 0.49 -9.94
CA LEU A 17 6.79 0.29 -8.62
C LEU A 17 5.59 -0.66 -8.67
N ASP A 18 5.34 -1.39 -7.59
CA ASP A 18 4.19 -2.30 -7.46
C ASP A 18 2.93 -1.61 -6.90
N ILE A 19 3.11 -0.79 -5.86
CA ILE A 19 2.01 -0.15 -5.12
C ILE A 19 2.37 1.32 -4.86
N VAL A 20 1.44 2.22 -5.19
CA VAL A 20 1.55 3.66 -4.89
C VAL A 20 0.54 4.04 -3.81
N LEU A 21 1.03 4.63 -2.72
CA LEU A 21 0.22 5.05 -1.59
C LEU A 21 0.00 6.56 -1.57
N ASN A 22 -1.15 6.96 -1.03
CA ASN A 22 -1.42 8.37 -0.79
C ASN A 22 -0.64 8.87 0.45
N PRO A 23 0.23 9.89 0.32
CA PRO A 23 1.02 10.40 1.43
C PRO A 23 0.18 10.99 2.57
N LEU A 24 -1.05 11.46 2.30
CA LEU A 24 -1.92 12.05 3.31
C LEU A 24 -2.37 11.03 4.39
N GLY A 25 -2.26 9.74 4.11
CA GLY A 25 -2.63 8.67 5.06
C GLY A 25 -1.69 8.55 6.25
N VAL A 26 -0.44 9.01 6.14
CA VAL A 26 0.58 8.89 7.19
C VAL A 26 0.42 9.97 8.27
N PRO A 27 0.40 11.29 7.94
CA PRO A 27 0.27 12.34 8.95
C PRO A 27 -1.08 12.30 9.67
N SER A 28 -2.15 11.95 8.95
CA SER A 28 -3.52 11.92 9.51
C SER A 28 -3.72 10.82 10.55
N ARG A 29 -2.92 9.76 10.53
CA ARG A 29 -3.03 8.61 11.44
C ARG A 29 -1.82 8.43 12.35
N MET A 30 -0.83 9.32 12.27
CA MET A 30 0.42 9.26 13.03
C MET A 30 1.15 7.90 12.90
N ASN A 31 1.03 7.22 11.75
CA ASN A 31 1.65 5.93 11.54
C ASN A 31 3.08 6.07 10.98
N ILE A 32 3.99 6.61 11.80
CA ILE A 32 5.39 6.80 11.39
C ILE A 32 6.12 5.47 11.15
N GLY A 33 5.69 4.40 11.83
CA GLY A 33 6.25 3.05 11.69
C GLY A 33 6.20 2.54 10.25
N GLN A 34 5.17 2.93 9.48
CA GLN A 34 5.09 2.61 8.05
C GLN A 34 6.27 3.17 7.25
N VAL A 35 6.70 4.39 7.54
CA VAL A 35 7.81 5.03 6.83
C VAL A 35 9.14 4.39 7.24
N LEU A 36 9.28 4.08 8.53
CA LEU A 36 10.47 3.38 9.05
C LEU A 36 10.60 1.97 8.45
N GLU A 37 9.50 1.22 8.37
CA GLU A 37 9.46 -0.11 7.75
C GLU A 37 9.86 -0.05 6.27
N VAL A 38 9.30 0.90 5.51
CA VAL A 38 9.61 1.10 4.09
C VAL A 38 11.10 1.30 3.86
N ASN A 39 11.71 2.20 4.65
CA ASN A 39 13.12 2.52 4.53
C ASN A 39 14.03 1.37 4.97
N LEU A 40 13.72 0.75 6.12
CA LEU A 40 14.47 -0.38 6.65
C LEU A 40 14.38 -1.60 5.72
N GLY A 41 13.18 -1.90 5.20
CA GLY A 41 12.96 -2.99 4.26
C GLY A 41 13.72 -2.77 2.95
N PHE A 42 13.80 -1.52 2.47
CA PHE A 42 14.58 -1.17 1.30
C PHE A 42 16.08 -1.38 1.52
N ALA A 43 16.64 -0.86 2.62
CA ALA A 43 18.04 -1.07 2.99
C ALA A 43 18.37 -2.55 3.14
N ALA A 44 17.53 -3.29 3.88
CA ALA A 44 17.70 -4.71 4.13
C ALA A 44 17.72 -5.52 2.83
N LYS A 45 16.85 -5.22 1.85
CA LYS A 45 16.88 -5.93 0.55
C LYS A 45 18.18 -5.70 -0.20
N HIS A 46 18.70 -4.48 -0.22
CA HIS A 46 19.93 -4.16 -0.96
C HIS A 46 21.17 -4.78 -0.29
N LEU A 47 21.20 -4.83 1.03
CA LEU A 47 22.27 -5.50 1.80
C LEU A 47 22.12 -7.04 1.83
N GLY A 48 20.98 -7.57 1.40
CA GLY A 48 20.66 -9.00 1.47
C GLY A 48 20.38 -9.49 2.89
N TRP A 49 19.99 -8.60 3.79
CA TRP A 49 19.77 -8.89 5.20
C TRP A 49 18.32 -9.27 5.49
N ARG A 50 18.13 -10.07 6.55
CA ARG A 50 16.84 -10.23 7.21
C ARG A 50 16.93 -9.53 8.55
N VAL A 51 16.09 -8.53 8.75
CA VAL A 51 16.10 -7.71 9.96
C VAL A 51 15.00 -8.18 10.90
N MET A 52 15.33 -8.25 12.20
CA MET A 52 14.37 -8.48 13.27
C MET A 52 14.37 -7.22 14.15
N THR A 53 13.21 -6.58 14.29
CA THR A 53 13.03 -5.41 15.17
C THR A 53 12.06 -5.78 16.30
N PRO A 54 12.54 -5.92 17.55
CA PRO A 54 11.67 -6.07 18.72
C PRO A 54 10.68 -4.91 18.88
N VAL A 55 9.57 -5.16 19.57
CA VAL A 55 8.45 -4.19 19.70
C VAL A 55 8.83 -2.92 20.48
N PHE A 56 9.79 -2.99 21.40
CA PHE A 56 10.15 -1.90 22.31
C PHE A 56 11.60 -1.44 22.22
N ASP A 57 12.42 -2.12 21.42
CA ASP A 57 13.85 -1.83 21.21
C ASP A 57 14.19 -2.19 19.77
N GLY A 58 13.58 -1.45 18.85
CA GLY A 58 13.67 -1.69 17.41
C GLY A 58 14.76 -0.83 16.76
N ALA A 59 14.90 -0.96 15.43
CA ALA A 59 15.81 -0.12 14.67
C ALA A 59 15.46 1.37 14.82
N HIS A 60 16.46 2.18 15.13
CA HIS A 60 16.35 3.62 15.18
C HIS A 60 16.57 4.26 13.82
N GLU A 61 16.16 5.52 13.67
CA GLU A 61 16.37 6.28 12.44
C GLU A 61 17.86 6.43 12.09
N SER A 62 18.72 6.51 13.10
CA SER A 62 20.19 6.52 12.94
C SER A 62 20.69 5.28 12.21
N ASP A 63 20.19 4.11 12.59
CA ASP A 63 20.66 2.83 12.05
C ASP A 63 20.30 2.72 10.56
N ILE A 64 19.09 3.17 10.19
CA ILE A 64 18.64 3.22 8.80
C ILE A 64 19.51 4.18 7.98
N LYS A 65 19.87 5.35 8.53
CA LYS A 65 20.75 6.31 7.86
C LYS A 65 22.15 5.75 7.64
N GLU A 66 22.69 5.03 8.63
CA GLU A 66 23.98 4.35 8.49
C GLU A 66 23.94 3.27 7.41
N MET A 67 22.87 2.46 7.35
CA MET A 67 22.68 1.49 6.27
C MET A 67 22.60 2.17 4.88
N PHE A 68 21.88 3.29 4.77
CA PHE A 68 21.83 4.05 3.52
C PHE A 68 23.17 4.62 3.10
N LYS A 69 23.98 5.06 4.07
CA LYS A 69 25.34 5.53 3.83
C LYS A 69 26.26 4.42 3.37
N GLU A 70 26.15 3.22 3.95
CA GLU A 70 26.88 2.03 3.51
C GLU A 70 26.53 1.64 2.06
N LEU A 71 25.25 1.76 1.70
CA LEU A 71 24.74 1.52 0.34
C LEU A 71 25.08 2.62 -0.66
N GLY A 72 25.61 3.77 -0.21
CA GLY A 72 25.89 4.92 -1.07
C GLY A 72 24.63 5.59 -1.64
N ILE A 73 23.47 5.39 -1.01
CA ILE A 73 22.21 6.04 -1.40
C ILE A 73 21.91 7.22 -0.48
N ARG A 74 20.91 8.02 -0.85
CA ARG A 74 20.57 9.25 -0.12
C ARG A 74 20.09 8.92 1.30
N GLU A 75 20.65 9.61 2.30
CA GLU A 75 20.35 9.36 3.72
C GLU A 75 18.87 9.60 4.09
N ASP A 76 18.12 10.34 3.28
CA ASP A 76 16.70 10.60 3.52
C ASP A 76 15.76 9.51 2.95
N GLY A 77 16.31 8.44 2.34
CA GLY A 77 15.54 7.31 1.82
C GLY A 77 14.66 7.64 0.62
N LYS A 78 14.85 8.81 -0.02
CA LYS A 78 14.06 9.21 -1.18
C LYS A 78 14.83 9.00 -2.47
N SER A 79 14.10 8.57 -3.49
CA SER A 79 14.60 8.32 -4.83
C SER A 79 13.96 9.26 -5.85
N ILE A 80 14.66 9.48 -6.96
CA ILE A 80 14.10 10.19 -8.10
C ILE A 80 13.31 9.18 -8.92
N LEU A 81 12.03 9.46 -9.13
CA LEU A 81 11.15 8.65 -9.97
C LEU A 81 10.96 9.31 -11.33
N THR A 82 10.69 8.47 -12.33
CA THR A 82 10.24 8.89 -13.66
C THR A 82 8.82 8.41 -13.88
N ASP A 83 7.97 9.28 -14.43
CA ASP A 83 6.60 8.93 -14.79
C ASP A 83 6.60 8.00 -16.03
N GLY A 84 5.99 6.81 -15.89
CA GLY A 84 5.88 5.82 -16.97
C GLY A 84 5.12 6.32 -18.21
N ARG A 85 4.17 7.25 -18.01
CA ARG A 85 3.35 7.78 -19.12
C ARG A 85 4.01 8.89 -19.91
N THR A 86 4.65 9.82 -19.21
CA THR A 86 5.21 11.03 -19.83
C THR A 86 6.72 10.95 -20.03
N GLY A 87 7.41 10.03 -19.36
CA GLY A 87 8.87 9.92 -19.34
C GLY A 87 9.56 11.06 -18.59
N ARG A 88 8.82 11.94 -17.92
CA ARG A 88 9.38 13.08 -17.16
C ARG A 88 9.70 12.66 -15.73
N LYS A 89 10.79 13.18 -15.19
CA LYS A 89 11.12 13.05 -13.78
C LYS A 89 10.12 13.85 -12.93
N PHE A 90 9.78 13.33 -11.75
CA PHE A 90 8.96 14.08 -10.78
C PHE A 90 9.73 15.30 -10.27
N ASP A 91 9.01 16.39 -9.96
CA ASP A 91 9.61 17.63 -9.46
C ASP A 91 10.28 17.44 -8.09
N ASN A 92 9.67 16.61 -7.24
CA ASN A 92 10.15 16.32 -5.90
C ASN A 92 10.57 14.86 -5.77
N PRO A 93 11.64 14.56 -5.01
CA PRO A 93 12.05 13.19 -4.73
C PRO A 93 11.01 12.48 -3.85
N VAL A 94 10.82 11.20 -4.12
CA VAL A 94 9.73 10.38 -3.53
C VAL A 94 10.33 9.29 -2.65
N THR A 95 9.73 9.04 -1.49
CA THR A 95 10.11 7.90 -0.64
C THR A 95 9.69 6.60 -1.33
N VAL A 96 10.67 5.76 -1.63
CA VAL A 96 10.47 4.44 -2.23
C VAL A 96 11.10 3.42 -1.31
N GLY A 97 10.42 2.30 -1.09
CA GLY A 97 10.98 1.23 -0.30
C GLY A 97 10.08 0.01 -0.28
N ILE A 98 10.23 -0.80 0.76
CA ILE A 98 9.62 -2.14 0.82
C ILE A 98 8.81 -2.25 2.09
N MET A 99 7.52 -2.51 1.93
CA MET A 99 6.59 -2.71 3.02
C MET A 99 5.94 -4.09 2.89
N TYR A 100 5.66 -4.71 4.03
CA TYR A 100 4.92 -5.95 4.05
C TYR A 100 3.41 -5.71 3.99
N TYR A 101 2.73 -6.30 2.99
CA TYR A 101 1.29 -6.20 2.81
C TYR A 101 0.58 -7.52 3.09
N LEU A 102 -0.59 -7.42 3.74
CA LEU A 102 -1.49 -8.54 3.97
C LEU A 102 -2.76 -8.39 3.13
N LYS A 103 -3.14 -9.48 2.44
CA LYS A 103 -4.45 -9.57 1.78
C LYS A 103 -5.51 -9.99 2.79
N LEU A 104 -6.48 -9.12 3.03
CA LEU A 104 -7.62 -9.40 3.93
C LEU A 104 -8.69 -10.22 3.19
N LEU A 105 -9.51 -10.94 3.98
CA LEU A 105 -10.56 -11.83 3.47
C LEU A 105 -11.75 -11.12 2.80
N HIS A 106 -11.89 -9.81 3.00
CA HIS A 106 -13.08 -9.07 2.54
C HIS A 106 -12.99 -8.69 1.05
N LEU A 107 -13.44 -9.61 0.18
CA LEU A 107 -13.49 -9.39 -1.27
C LEU A 107 -14.76 -8.65 -1.71
N VAL A 108 -14.67 -7.96 -2.86
CA VAL A 108 -15.82 -7.24 -3.45
C VAL A 108 -16.87 -8.21 -3.97
N ASP A 109 -16.45 -9.34 -4.57
CA ASP A 109 -17.35 -10.36 -5.13
C ASP A 109 -18.33 -10.91 -4.08
N ASP A 110 -17.85 -11.06 -2.83
CA ASP A 110 -18.69 -11.51 -1.71
C ASP A 110 -19.70 -10.44 -1.27
N LYS A 111 -19.46 -9.17 -1.61
CA LYS A 111 -20.27 -8.02 -1.19
C LYS A 111 -21.22 -7.50 -2.26
N ILE A 112 -20.94 -7.72 -3.56
CA ILE A 112 -21.84 -7.31 -4.64
C ILE A 112 -23.20 -7.98 -4.41
N HIS A 113 -24.26 -7.16 -4.39
CA HIS A 113 -25.65 -7.60 -4.28
C HIS A 113 -26.55 -6.61 -5.01
N ALA A 114 -27.49 -7.14 -5.79
CA ALA A 114 -28.51 -6.36 -6.46
C ALA A 114 -29.84 -7.11 -6.40
N ARG A 115 -30.94 -6.37 -6.28
CA ARG A 115 -32.30 -6.92 -6.23
C ARG A 115 -33.20 -6.10 -7.15
N SER A 116 -33.92 -6.79 -8.03
CA SER A 116 -35.01 -6.22 -8.82
C SER A 116 -36.37 -6.64 -8.23
N THR A 117 -36.69 -7.93 -8.28
CA THR A 117 -37.84 -8.56 -7.60
C THR A 117 -37.35 -9.73 -6.75
N GLY A 118 -38.08 -10.10 -5.68
CA GLY A 118 -37.67 -11.19 -4.80
C GLY A 118 -38.70 -11.50 -3.71
N PRO A 119 -38.37 -12.37 -2.76
CA PRO A 119 -39.30 -12.78 -1.71
C PRO A 119 -39.66 -11.62 -0.77
N TYR A 120 -40.87 -11.69 -0.23
CA TYR A 120 -41.45 -10.73 0.70
C TYR A 120 -41.85 -11.44 2.00
N SER A 121 -41.81 -10.71 3.10
CA SER A 121 -42.34 -11.15 4.39
C SER A 121 -43.86 -11.36 4.29
N LEU A 122 -44.35 -12.51 4.77
CA LEU A 122 -45.78 -12.82 4.76
C LEU A 122 -46.61 -11.86 5.62
N VAL A 123 -46.02 -11.28 6.67
CA VAL A 123 -46.72 -10.42 7.62
C VAL A 123 -46.76 -8.98 7.12
N THR A 124 -45.61 -8.42 6.75
CA THR A 124 -45.48 -6.99 6.43
C THR A 124 -45.53 -6.71 4.93
N GLN A 125 -45.47 -7.74 4.08
CA GLN A 125 -45.31 -7.61 2.63
C GLN A 125 -44.13 -6.70 2.25
N GLN A 126 -43.10 -6.66 3.11
CA GLN A 126 -41.84 -5.97 2.85
C GLN A 126 -40.78 -6.95 2.32
N PRO A 127 -39.82 -6.49 1.50
CA PRO A 127 -38.67 -7.28 1.11
C PRO A 127 -37.98 -7.96 2.31
N LEU A 128 -37.55 -9.21 2.15
CA LEU A 128 -36.70 -9.87 3.15
C LEU A 128 -35.35 -9.14 3.29
N GLY A 129 -34.62 -9.40 4.37
CA GLY A 129 -33.32 -8.80 4.64
C GLY A 129 -32.16 -9.71 4.24
N GLY A 130 -31.07 -9.11 3.76
CA GLY A 130 -29.79 -9.80 3.55
C GLY A 130 -29.60 -10.46 2.19
N LYS A 131 -28.34 -10.47 1.73
CA LYS A 131 -27.92 -11.05 0.43
C LYS A 131 -28.32 -12.52 0.28
N ALA A 132 -28.14 -13.32 1.34
CA ALA A 132 -28.41 -14.76 1.32
C ALA A 132 -29.88 -15.12 1.03
N GLN A 133 -30.82 -14.19 1.30
CA GLN A 133 -32.26 -14.40 1.09
C GLN A 133 -32.78 -13.68 -0.18
N PHE A 134 -31.88 -13.19 -1.04
CA PHE A 134 -32.25 -12.22 -2.10
C PHE A 134 -33.06 -11.03 -1.53
N GLY A 135 -32.69 -10.61 -0.32
CA GLY A 135 -33.34 -9.54 0.41
C GLY A 135 -33.04 -8.15 -0.15
N GLY A 136 -33.91 -7.19 0.16
CA GLY A 136 -33.72 -5.78 -0.22
C GLY A 136 -32.67 -5.07 0.62
N GLN A 137 -32.25 -3.91 0.13
CA GLN A 137 -31.48 -2.96 0.92
C GLN A 137 -32.44 -2.20 1.85
N ARG A 138 -32.01 -1.95 3.09
CA ARG A 138 -32.68 -1.05 4.02
C ARG A 138 -31.92 0.26 4.12
#